data_AF-A0A974TEV2-F1
#
_entry.id   AF-A0A974TEV2-F1
#
_cell.length_a   1.000
_cell.length_b   1.000
_cell.length_c   1.000
_cell.angle_alpha   90.00
_cell.angle_beta   90.00
_cell.angle_gamma   90.00
#
_symmetry.space_group_name_H-M   'P 1'
#
loop_
_entity.id
_entity.type
_entity.pdbx_description
1 polymer ?
#
loop_
_entity_poly.entity_id
_entity_poly.type
_entity_poly.pdbx_seq_one_letter_code
_entity_poly.pdbx_strand_id
1 'polypeptide(L)'
;MSLGSAFAAHDTVHHKAREYARGPIHINSAEGFNDRIRRTVSGVFHHISPHLADLYFNEIGFRWSQRVVTGQAPRRTRKGRQVTNTLWARVPPALQLPAVFRSAVGREMRRTKAGGIDLLSKVAVFGS
;
A
#
# COMPACT_ATOMS: atom_id res chain seq x y z
N MET A 1 22.04 8.61 -1.34
CA MET A 1 21.91 7.59 -0.28
C MET A 1 21.67 6.25 -0.95
N SER A 2 22.41 5.21 -0.57
CA SER A 2 22.06 3.84 -0.99
C SER A 2 20.70 3.48 -0.37
N LEU A 3 19.81 2.84 -1.13
CA LEU A 3 18.49 2.41 -0.64
C LEU A 3 18.58 1.63 0.68
N GLY A 4 19.67 0.89 0.90
CA GLY A 4 19.89 0.12 2.12
C GLY A 4 20.08 0.96 3.38
N SER A 5 20.56 2.21 3.29
CA SER A 5 20.77 3.06 4.47
C SER A 5 19.49 3.67 5.02
N ALA A 6 18.37 3.57 4.29
CA ALA A 6 17.06 4.09 4.70
C ALA A 6 16.24 3.09 5.54
N PHE A 7 16.67 1.83 5.62
CA PHE A 7 15.97 0.78 6.37
C PHE A 7 16.75 0.39 7.62
N ALA A 8 16.04 0.18 8.74
CA ALA A 8 16.64 -0.19 10.01
C ALA A 8 17.25 -1.62 10.00
N ALA A 9 16.68 -2.52 9.20
CA ALA A 9 17.13 -3.90 9.03
C ALA A 9 16.60 -4.50 7.71
N HIS A 10 17.23 -5.57 7.23
CA HIS A 10 16.77 -6.35 6.09
C HIS A 10 16.91 -7.85 6.40
N ASP A 11 15.79 -8.54 6.50
CA ASP A 11 15.72 -9.98 6.79
C ASP A 11 15.27 -10.79 5.57
N THR A 12 15.61 -12.08 5.55
CA THR A 12 15.28 -13.00 4.44
C THR A 12 14.77 -14.34 4.93
N VAL A 13 13.97 -15.01 4.10
CA VAL A 13 13.51 -16.40 4.31
C VAL A 13 13.92 -17.29 3.12
N HIS A 14 14.32 -18.53 3.38
CA HIS A 14 14.78 -19.45 2.34
C HIS A 14 13.70 -20.46 1.93
N HIS A 15 12.87 -20.09 0.95
CA HIS A 15 11.81 -20.96 0.42
C HIS A 15 12.32 -22.29 -0.13
N LYS A 16 13.52 -22.34 -0.74
CA LYS A 16 14.13 -23.58 -1.23
C LYS A 16 14.38 -24.60 -0.10
N ALA A 17 14.68 -24.11 1.10
CA ALA A 17 14.85 -24.92 2.30
C ALA A 17 13.51 -25.21 3.01
N ARG A 18 12.37 -24.91 2.37
CA ARG A 18 11.01 -24.99 2.97
C ARG A 18 10.82 -24.08 4.19
N GLU A 19 11.59 -22.99 4.27
CA GLU A 19 11.40 -21.93 5.27
C GLU A 19 10.49 -20.83 4.69
N TYR A 20 9.26 -20.75 5.19
CA TYR A 20 8.26 -19.78 4.72
C TYR A 20 8.04 -18.61 5.69
N ALA A 21 8.43 -18.77 6.95
CA ALA A 21 8.37 -17.74 7.97
C ALA A 21 9.37 -18.03 9.09
N ARG A 22 9.99 -16.98 9.62
CA ARG A 22 10.87 -17.01 10.79
C ARG A 22 10.37 -16.00 11.82
N GLY A 23 9.52 -16.45 12.74
CA GLY A 23 8.84 -15.56 13.69
C GLY A 23 8.03 -14.49 12.94
N PRO A 24 8.29 -13.18 13.15
CA PRO A 24 7.60 -12.11 12.43
C PRO A 24 8.12 -11.89 10.99
N ILE A 25 9.24 -12.51 10.61
CA ILE A 25 9.86 -12.36 9.29
C ILE A 25 9.15 -13.29 8.31
N HIS A 26 8.40 -12.72 7.38
CA HIS A 26 7.70 -13.45 6.32
C HIS A 26 7.38 -12.53 5.13
N ILE A 27 7.10 -13.11 3.95
CA ILE A 27 6.76 -12.34 2.74
C ILE A 27 5.26 -12.16 2.49
N ASN A 28 4.39 -12.72 3.36
CA ASN A 28 2.94 -12.71 3.20
C ASN A 28 2.34 -11.31 2.91
N SER A 29 2.88 -10.26 3.54
CA SER A 29 2.43 -8.88 3.31
C SER A 29 2.73 -8.39 1.89
N ALA A 30 3.93 -8.72 1.37
CA ALA A 30 4.35 -8.36 0.01
C ALA A 30 3.58 -9.16 -1.04
N GLU A 31 3.39 -10.46 -0.81
CA GLU A 31 2.56 -11.32 -1.66
C GLU A 31 1.11 -10.81 -1.73
N GLY A 32 0.51 -10.50 -0.57
CA GLY A 32 -0.84 -9.95 -0.50
C GLY A 32 -0.99 -8.60 -1.21
N PHE A 33 0.05 -7.77 -1.20
CA PHE A 33 0.06 -6.51 -1.96
C PHE A 33 0.16 -6.75 -3.47
N ASN A 34 1.01 -7.69 -3.91
CA ASN A 34 1.13 -8.07 -5.31
C ASN A 34 -0.20 -8.63 -5.86
N ASP A 35 -0.88 -9.44 -5.07
CA ASP A 35 -2.21 -9.95 -5.40
C ASP A 35 -3.28 -8.84 -5.45
N ARG A 36 -3.14 -7.79 -4.64
CA ARG A 36 -4.01 -6.60 -4.72
C ARG A 36 -3.76 -5.87 -6.04
N ILE A 37 -2.50 -5.67 -6.44
CA ILE A 37 -2.16 -5.05 -7.72
C ILE A 37 -2.82 -5.81 -8.87
N ARG A 38 -2.59 -7.13 -8.95
CA ARG A 38 -3.15 -7.96 -10.02
C ARG A 38 -4.68 -7.86 -10.11
N ARG A 39 -5.38 -7.92 -8.98
CA ARG A 39 -6.85 -7.77 -8.94
C ARG A 39 -7.32 -6.38 -9.34
N THR A 40 -6.60 -5.33 -8.96
CA THR A 40 -6.96 -3.95 -9.36
C THR A 40 -6.74 -3.75 -10.85
N VAL A 41 -5.64 -4.26 -11.40
CA VAL A 41 -5.38 -4.22 -12.85
C VAL A 41 -6.48 -4.97 -13.60
N SER A 42 -6.81 -6.19 -13.19
CA SER A 42 -7.84 -6.97 -13.89
C SER A 42 -9.26 -6.42 -13.73
N GLY A 43 -9.58 -5.82 -12.58
CA GLY A 43 -10.96 -5.46 -12.21
C GLY A 43 -11.33 -3.98 -12.30
N VAL A 44 -10.36 -3.06 -12.29
CA VAL A 44 -10.62 -1.60 -12.30
C VAL A 44 -10.01 -0.95 -13.53
N PHE A 45 -8.72 -1.20 -13.80
CA PHE A 45 -8.03 -0.52 -14.90
C PHE A 45 -8.17 -1.26 -16.23
N HIS A 46 -8.29 -2.59 -16.19
CA HIS A 46 -8.22 -3.54 -17.31
C HIS A 46 -6.89 -3.53 -18.09
N HIS A 47 -6.25 -2.37 -18.23
CA HIS A 47 -4.94 -2.13 -18.81
C HIS A 47 -4.22 -1.01 -18.04
N ILE A 48 -2.89 -1.10 -17.91
CA ILE A 48 -2.06 -0.05 -17.32
C ILE A 48 -0.97 0.38 -18.29
N SER A 49 -0.71 1.68 -18.38
CA SER A 49 0.43 2.21 -19.15
C SER A 49 1.67 2.30 -18.26
N PRO A 50 2.85 1.83 -18.72
CA PRO A 50 4.11 2.04 -18.01
C PRO A 50 4.40 3.51 -17.70
N HIS A 51 3.96 4.43 -18.57
CA HIS A 51 4.15 5.87 -18.39
C HIS A 51 3.43 6.44 -17.15
N LEU A 52 2.39 5.76 -16.67
CA LEU A 52 1.60 6.18 -15.51
C LEU A 52 1.73 5.17 -14.35
N ALA A 53 2.70 4.26 -14.39
CA ALA A 53 2.86 3.18 -13.42
C ALA A 53 2.90 3.70 -11.98
N ASP A 54 3.63 4.78 -11.73
CA ASP A 54 3.74 5.37 -10.39
C ASP A 54 2.39 5.87 -9.87
N LEU A 55 1.54 6.43 -10.73
CA LEU A 55 0.21 6.90 -10.32
C LEU A 55 -0.70 5.72 -9.92
N TYR A 56 -0.66 4.63 -10.70
CA TYR A 56 -1.40 3.41 -10.38
C TYR A 56 -0.92 2.78 -9.07
N PHE A 57 0.41 2.65 -8.90
CA PHE A 57 0.96 2.07 -7.67
C PHE A 57 0.71 2.94 -6.45
N ASN A 58 0.77 4.27 -6.59
CA ASN A 58 0.41 5.20 -5.52
C ASN A 58 -1.07 5.06 -5.12
N GLU A 59 -2.00 4.94 -6.08
CA GLU A 59 -3.41 4.72 -5.76
C GLU A 59 -3.63 3.36 -5.06
N ILE A 60 -3.05 2.29 -5.60
CA ILE A 60 -3.18 0.94 -5.03
C ILE A 60 -2.59 0.89 -3.62
N GLY A 61 -1.41 1.51 -3.43
CA GLY A 61 -0.76 1.68 -2.14
C GLY A 61 -1.61 2.47 -1.15
N PHE A 62 -2.17 3.60 -1.58
CA PHE A 62 -3.09 4.41 -0.78
C PHE A 62 -4.29 3.56 -0.31
N ARG A 63 -4.94 2.84 -1.22
CA ARG A 63 -6.10 1.97 -0.92
C ARG A 63 -5.75 0.82 0.01
N TRP A 64 -4.57 0.23 -0.13
CA TRP A 64 -4.08 -0.84 0.76
C TRP A 64 -3.89 -0.32 2.18
N SER A 65 -3.39 0.91 2.32
CA SER A 65 -3.13 1.58 3.59
C SER A 65 -4.39 2.14 4.27
N GLN A 66 -5.56 2.18 3.60
CA GLN A 66 -6.84 2.60 4.20
C GLN A 66 -7.45 1.53 5.13
N ARG A 67 -6.64 0.99 6.05
CA ARG A 67 -7.07 0.05 7.08
C ARG A 67 -6.40 0.37 8.42
N VAL A 68 -7.14 0.18 9.50
CA VAL A 68 -6.68 0.34 10.88
C VAL A 68 -6.85 -0.97 11.63
N VAL A 69 -5.91 -1.27 12.52
CA VAL A 69 -6.05 -2.41 13.43
C VAL A 69 -7.12 -2.06 14.45
N THR A 70 -8.16 -2.88 14.56
CA THR A 70 -9.24 -2.69 15.54
C THR A 70 -9.15 -3.63 16.72
N GLY A 71 -8.37 -4.71 16.61
CA GLY A 71 -8.16 -5.64 17.70
C GLY A 71 -7.51 -6.93 17.25
N GLN A 72 -7.56 -7.92 18.12
CA GLN A 72 -7.07 -9.27 17.87
C GLN A 72 -8.12 -10.27 18.30
N ALA A 73 -8.32 -11.32 17.52
CA ALA A 73 -9.24 -12.40 17.85
C ALA A 73 -8.55 -13.76 17.68
N PRO A 74 -8.84 -14.74 18.56
CA PRO A 74 -8.34 -16.09 18.40
C PRO A 74 -9.02 -16.73 17.18
N ARG A 75 -8.22 -17.26 16.26
CA ARG A 75 -8.66 -18.08 15.13
C ARG A 75 -8.18 -19.51 15.34
N ARG A 76 -9.11 -20.47 15.26
CA ARG A 76 -8.76 -21.89 15.27
C ARG A 76 -8.40 -22.34 13.86
N THR A 77 -7.22 -22.93 13.70
CA THR A 77 -6.78 -23.53 12.45
C THR A 77 -7.47 -24.88 12.24
N ARG A 78 -7.46 -25.39 11.00
CA ARG A 78 -7.98 -26.74 10.67
C ARG A 78 -7.36 -27.85 11.52
N LYS A 79 -6.11 -27.68 11.98
CA LYS A 79 -5.39 -28.62 12.85
C LYS A 79 -5.62 -28.36 14.36
N GLY A 80 -6.64 -27.57 14.71
CA GLY A 80 -7.02 -27.29 16.10
C GLY A 80 -6.16 -26.26 16.83
N ARG A 81 -5.05 -25.80 16.26
CA ARG A 81 -4.18 -24.76 16.86
C ARG A 81 -4.91 -23.43 16.93
N GLN A 82 -4.83 -22.76 18.08
CA GLN A 82 -5.27 -21.38 18.21
C GLN A 82 -4.17 -20.44 17.75
N VAL A 83 -4.52 -19.51 16.85
CA VAL A 83 -3.62 -18.48 16.32
C VAL A 83 -4.31 -17.15 16.46
N THR A 84 -3.62 -16.16 17.01
CA THR A 84 -4.13 -14.79 17.10
C THR A 84 -4.18 -14.18 15.72
N ASN A 85 -5.36 -13.71 15.30
CA ASN A 85 -5.54 -12.98 14.05
C ASN A 85 -5.79 -11.51 14.33
N THR A 86 -5.09 -10.64 13.61
CA THR A 86 -5.31 -9.19 13.66
C THR A 86 -6.61 -8.85 12.93
N LEU A 87 -7.51 -8.15 13.62
CA LEU A 87 -8.72 -7.60 13.05
C LEU A 87 -8.42 -6.23 12.43
N TRP A 88 -8.87 -6.07 11.18
CA TRP A 88 -8.69 -4.85 10.41
C TRP A 88 -10.05 -4.25 10.09
N ALA A 89 -10.21 -2.95 10.32
CA ALA A 89 -11.34 -2.18 9.80
C ALA A 89 -10.87 -1.17 8.75
N ARG A 90 -11.82 -0.73 7.92
CA ARG A 90 -11.59 0.37 6.98
C ARG A 90 -11.45 1.69 7.73
N VAL A 91 -10.61 2.58 7.21
CA VAL A 91 -10.61 3.97 7.64
C VAL A 91 -11.96 4.60 7.23
N PRO A 92 -12.71 5.23 8.16
CA PRO A 92 -13.94 5.93 7.82
C PRO A 92 -13.72 7.00 6.73
N PRO A 93 -14.61 7.16 5.74
CA PRO A 93 -14.42 8.11 4.63
C PRO A 93 -14.03 9.52 5.06
N ALA A 94 -14.63 10.03 6.14
CA ALA A 94 -14.31 11.34 6.72
C ALA A 94 -12.82 11.49 7.11
N LEU A 95 -12.18 10.40 7.55
CA LEU A 95 -10.76 10.37 7.93
C LEU A 95 -9.82 10.02 6.78
N GLN A 96 -10.36 9.61 5.62
CA GLN A 96 -9.54 9.32 4.44
C GLN A 96 -9.04 10.62 3.78
N LEU A 97 -9.86 11.68 3.77
CA LEU A 97 -9.52 12.96 3.13
C LEU A 97 -8.19 13.55 3.66
N PRO A 98 -7.94 13.65 4.98
CA PRO A 98 -6.64 14.06 5.49
C PRO A 98 -5.48 13.15 5.07
N ALA A 99 -5.72 11.85 4.88
CA ALA A 99 -4.70 10.92 4.40
C ALA A 99 -4.37 11.17 2.92
N VAL A 100 -5.40 11.41 2.08
CA VAL A 100 -5.24 11.77 0.66
C VAL A 100 -4.38 13.02 0.54
N PHE A 101 -4.70 14.09 1.29
CA PHE A 101 -3.97 15.35 1.20
C PHE A 101 -2.51 15.23 1.64
N ARG A 102 -2.22 14.38 2.64
CA ARG A 102 -0.83 14.10 3.05
C ARG A 102 -0.05 13.29 2.01
N SER A 103 -0.72 12.36 1.31
CA SER A 103 -0.08 11.56 0.25
C SER A 103 -0.04 12.25 -1.11
N ALA A 104 -0.82 13.32 -1.32
CA ALA A 104 -0.86 14.11 -2.54
C ALA A 104 0.31 15.11 -2.62
N VAL A 105 1.53 14.64 -2.34
CA VAL A 105 2.74 15.47 -2.43
C VAL A 105 2.94 15.86 -3.90
N GLY A 106 3.01 17.17 -4.16
CA GLY A 106 3.20 17.70 -5.52
C GLY A 106 1.93 17.87 -6.35
N ARG A 107 0.71 17.80 -5.77
CA ARG A 107 -0.53 18.23 -6.43
C ARG A 107 -1.17 19.35 -5.60
N GLU A 108 -0.69 20.57 -5.80
CA GLU A 108 -1.30 21.73 -5.15
C GLU A 108 -2.58 22.12 -5.91
N MET A 109 -3.72 21.97 -5.26
CA MET A 109 -5.01 22.41 -5.79
C MET A 109 -5.20 23.88 -5.45
N ARG A 110 -5.06 24.78 -6.43
CA ARG A 110 -5.27 26.22 -6.24
C ARG A 110 -6.60 26.65 -6.82
N ARG A 111 -7.29 27.58 -6.14
CA ARG A 111 -8.38 28.32 -6.79
C ARG A 111 -7.81 29.31 -7.78
N THR A 112 -8.38 29.34 -8.99
CA THR A 112 -8.02 30.34 -9.99
C THR A 112 -8.71 31.66 -9.67
N LYS A 113 -8.17 32.78 -10.15
CA LYS A 113 -8.79 34.11 -9.98
C LYS A 113 -10.20 34.18 -10.60
N ALA A 114 -10.51 33.30 -11.55
CA ALA A 114 -11.82 33.15 -12.17
C ALA A 114 -12.77 32.19 -11.42
N GLY A 115 -12.38 31.70 -10.23
CA GLY A 115 -13.19 30.78 -9.42
C GLY A 115 -13.10 29.31 -9.80
N GLY A 116 -12.24 28.95 -10.76
CA GLY A 116 -11.95 27.57 -11.14
C GLY A 116 -10.92 26.91 -10.21
N ILE A 117 -10.49 25.70 -10.58
CA ILE A 117 -9.50 24.92 -9.85
C ILE A 117 -8.33 24.60 -10.79
N ASP A 118 -7.12 25.02 -10.42
CA ASP A 118 -5.87 24.65 -11.08
C ASP A 118 -5.14 23.57 -10.30
N LEU A 119 -4.56 22.60 -11.00
CA LEU A 119 -3.69 21.57 -10.45
C LEU A 119 -2.23 21.91 -10.76
N LEU A 120 -1.51 22.45 -9.78
CA LEU A 120 -0.08 22.69 -9.90
C LEU A 120 0.67 21.42 -9.51
N SER A 121 1.24 20.75 -10.52
CA SER A 121 2.16 19.65 -10.31
C SER A 121 3.59 20.09 -10.62
N LYS A 122 4.43 20.18 -9.58
CA LYS A 122 5.89 20.21 -9.72
C LYS A 122 6.39 18.80 -9.42
N VAL A 123 7.06 18.20 -10.40
CA VAL A 123 7.92 16.99 -10.35
C VAL A 123 7.28 15.68 -10.83
N ALA A 124 7.86 15.20 -11.95
CA ALA A 124 7.88 13.81 -12.35
C ALA A 124 8.69 13.01 -11.31
N VAL A 125 8.06 12.04 -10.66
CA VAL A 125 8.72 11.17 -9.70
C VAL A 125 9.34 10.02 -10.49
N PHE A 126 10.66 10.09 -10.66
CA PHE A 126 11.62 9.17 -11.31
C PHE A 126 11.82 9.31 -12.83
N GLY A 127 13.02 9.78 -13.20
CA GLY A 127 13.51 9.86 -14.58
C GLY A 127 14.46 11.03 -14.83
N SER A 128 15.67 10.97 -14.26
CA SER A 128 16.87 11.67 -14.76
C SER A 128 18.11 10.91 -14.32
#